data_AF-A0A182YSX5-F1
#
_entry.id   AF-A0A182YSX5-F1
#
_cell.length_a   1.000
_cell.length_b   1.000
_cell.length_c   1.000
_cell.angle_alpha   90.00
_cell.angle_beta   90.00
_cell.angle_gamma   90.00
#
_symmetry.space_group_name_H-M   'P 1'
#
loop_
_entity.id
_entity.type
_entity.pdbx_description
1 polymer ?
#
loop_
_entity_poly.entity_id
_entity_poly.type
_entity_poly.pdbx_seq_one_letter_code
_entity_poly.pdbx_strand_id
1 'polypeptide(L)'
;MKEEFEDVWSNDAGRSNAPKEEQEPHEEPAENPSTVLNDCLQRFANMDYIMEPGIFGQLKRYFQAGGTPEQVIYQLSANYVAVAQMANLLAEWLIMAGVRVTDVQAMVENHLKDMILKTFDPKKADKIFTEEGETPGWLTEMIEHHTWRSLIYRLAEEYPECLMLNFTIKLISDAGFQSEITSISTAAQQIEVFSRVLKTAIAKFLSHPEDWQSAIDEVAKMVCHGQYTYLYSQVLIQVLSQEPKGGFIMKRLSQEITKYALKK
;
A
#
# COMPACT_ATOMS: atom_id res chain seq x y z
N MET A 1 5.31 38.79 56.57
CA MET A 1 6.66 38.22 56.37
C MET A 1 7.14 38.68 55.00
N LYS A 2 7.79 39.85 54.95
CA LYS A 2 8.42 40.44 53.76
C LYS A 2 9.65 41.20 54.28
N GLU A 3 10.78 40.51 54.32
CA GLU A 3 12.12 41.07 54.47
C GLU A 3 12.72 41.01 53.04
N GLU A 4 12.98 42.17 52.43
CA GLU A 4 14.32 42.78 52.35
C GLU A 4 15.37 41.84 51.72
N PHE A 5 15.97 42.24 50.59
CA PHE A 5 17.43 42.21 50.47
C PHE A 5 17.88 43.12 49.31
N GLU A 6 18.61 44.15 49.71
CA GLU A 6 19.41 45.05 48.89
C GLU A 6 20.66 44.37 48.31
N ASP A 7 21.13 44.97 47.22
CA ASP A 7 22.47 45.03 46.64
C ASP A 7 23.62 44.18 47.22
N VAL A 8 24.24 43.40 46.34
CA VAL A 8 25.70 43.19 46.37
C VAL A 8 26.25 43.57 45.00
N TRP A 9 26.79 44.78 44.92
CA TRP A 9 27.74 45.20 43.90
C TRP A 9 29.06 44.42 44.06
N SER A 10 29.69 44.02 42.96
CA SER A 10 30.93 44.67 42.46
C SER A 10 31.85 43.74 41.67
N ASN A 11 32.18 44.19 40.45
CA ASN A 11 33.42 44.03 39.65
C ASN A 11 33.84 42.60 39.22
N ASP A 12 34.37 42.34 38.02
CA ASP A 12 35.24 43.15 37.17
C ASP A 12 35.36 42.52 35.75
N ALA A 13 35.92 43.32 34.83
CA ALA A 13 36.69 42.96 33.65
C ALA A 13 35.95 42.51 32.36
N GLY A 14 35.90 43.48 31.43
CA GLY A 14 35.30 43.41 30.10
C GLY A 14 35.82 42.31 29.17
N ARG A 15 34.93 41.90 28.27
CA ARG A 15 35.25 41.38 26.93
C ARG A 15 34.13 41.73 25.95
N SER A 16 34.44 42.69 25.09
CA SER A 16 33.95 42.96 23.74
C SER A 16 32.54 42.50 23.34
N ASN A 17 31.64 43.47 23.18
CA ASN A 17 30.41 43.36 22.39
C ASN A 17 30.74 43.22 20.89
N ALA A 18 30.32 42.12 20.27
CA ALA A 18 30.12 42.02 18.83
C ALA A 18 28.66 41.57 18.58
N PRO A 19 27.92 42.16 17.62
CA PRO A 19 26.53 41.79 17.39
C PRO A 19 26.44 40.38 16.80
N LYS A 20 25.54 39.55 17.33
CA LYS A 20 25.18 38.26 16.73
C LYS A 20 24.39 38.54 15.46
N GLU A 21 24.98 38.23 14.31
CA GLU A 21 24.32 38.21 13.01
C GLU A 21 23.17 37.21 13.03
N GLU A 22 21.99 37.69 12.64
CA GLU A 22 20.80 36.90 12.39
C GLU A 22 21.10 35.93 11.23
N GLN A 23 21.01 34.62 11.49
CA GLN A 23 21.15 33.60 10.46
C GLN A 23 19.95 33.68 9.51
N GLU A 24 20.20 34.14 8.29
CA GLU A 24 19.27 34.03 7.17
C GLU A 24 18.89 32.55 6.92
N PRO A 25 17.68 32.29 6.39
CA PRO A 25 17.25 30.94 6.06
C PRO A 25 18.21 30.35 5.02
N HIS A 26 18.68 29.13 5.26
CA HIS A 26 19.45 28.34 4.31
C HIS A 26 18.66 28.18 3.00
N GLU A 27 18.91 29.04 2.01
CA GLU A 27 18.48 28.82 0.63
C GLU A 27 19.28 27.62 0.08
N GLU A 28 18.56 26.58 -0.35
CA GLU A 28 19.15 25.50 -1.14
C GLU A 28 19.82 26.12 -2.38
N PRO A 29 21.04 25.68 -2.78
CA PRO A 29 21.73 26.27 -3.90
C PRO A 29 20.89 26.12 -5.17
N ALA A 30 20.42 27.24 -5.73
CA ALA A 30 19.66 27.26 -6.96
C ALA A 30 20.43 26.49 -8.06
N GLU A 31 19.83 25.41 -8.56
CA GLU A 31 20.41 24.63 -9.66
C GLU A 31 20.70 25.56 -10.85
N ASN A 32 21.86 25.39 -11.48
CA ASN A 32 22.25 26.22 -12.62
C ASN A 32 21.20 26.05 -13.74
N PRO A 33 20.55 27.14 -14.22
CA PRO A 33 19.48 27.03 -15.22
C PRO A 33 19.88 26.24 -16.46
N SER A 34 21.15 26.38 -16.89
CA SER A 34 21.69 25.66 -18.05
C SER A 34 21.75 24.14 -17.87
N THR A 35 22.01 23.64 -16.64
CA THR A 35 22.03 22.21 -16.36
C THR A 35 20.61 21.63 -16.29
N VAL A 36 19.67 22.40 -15.74
CA VAL A 36 18.24 22.03 -15.70
C VAL A 36 17.67 21.88 -17.11
N LEU A 37 17.96 22.85 -17.99
CA LEU A 37 17.51 22.80 -19.38
C LEU A 37 18.03 21.55 -20.11
N ASN A 38 19.31 21.22 -19.95
CA ASN A 38 19.91 20.05 -20.59
C ASN A 38 19.34 18.73 -20.03
N ASP A 39 19.15 18.62 -18.71
CA ASP A 39 18.54 17.42 -18.09
C ASP A 39 17.11 17.21 -18.61
N CYS A 40 16.29 18.27 -18.65
CA CYS A 40 14.94 18.19 -19.20
C CYS A 40 14.95 17.80 -20.70
N LEU A 41 15.82 18.40 -21.52
CA LEU A 41 15.92 18.07 -22.95
C LEU A 41 16.36 16.62 -23.18
N GLN A 42 17.30 16.10 -22.39
CA GLN A 42 17.70 14.69 -22.45
C GLN A 42 16.52 13.77 -22.12
N ARG A 43 15.70 14.13 -21.14
CA ARG A 43 14.49 13.36 -20.79
C ARG A 43 13.45 13.40 -21.90
N PHE A 44 13.19 14.57 -22.47
CA PHE A 44 12.24 14.72 -23.59
C PHE A 44 12.67 13.99 -24.86
N ALA A 45 13.96 13.70 -25.01
CA ALA A 45 14.49 12.90 -26.10
C ALA A 45 14.27 11.38 -25.92
N ASN A 46 13.80 10.93 -24.75
CA ASN A 46 13.49 9.52 -24.55
C ASN A 46 12.25 9.11 -25.33
N MET A 47 12.24 7.85 -25.78
CA MET A 47 11.13 7.26 -26.52
C MET A 47 9.82 7.36 -25.75
N ASP A 48 8.77 7.86 -26.41
CA ASP A 48 7.42 8.02 -25.84
C ASP A 48 7.34 8.79 -24.52
N TYR A 49 8.34 9.62 -24.19
CA TYR A 49 8.39 10.37 -22.92
C TYR A 49 7.18 11.30 -22.70
N ILE A 50 6.49 11.69 -23.78
CA ILE A 50 5.23 12.44 -23.71
C ILE A 50 4.12 11.71 -22.94
N MET A 51 4.21 10.38 -22.83
CA MET A 51 3.24 9.52 -22.14
C MET A 51 3.60 9.27 -20.66
N GLU A 52 4.76 9.75 -20.20
CA GLU A 52 5.21 9.55 -18.82
C GLU A 52 4.39 10.43 -17.84
N PRO A 53 3.99 9.91 -16.67
CA PRO A 53 3.11 10.63 -15.74
C PRO A 53 3.71 11.94 -15.21
N GLY A 54 5.04 12.06 -15.19
CA GLY A 54 5.75 13.25 -14.72
C GLY A 54 5.95 14.36 -15.75
N ILE A 55 5.45 14.20 -16.99
CA ILE A 55 5.75 15.12 -18.11
C ILE A 55 5.41 16.58 -17.79
N PHE A 56 4.26 16.85 -17.18
CA PHE A 56 3.84 18.21 -16.86
C PHE A 56 4.74 18.89 -15.83
N GLY A 57 5.21 18.13 -14.83
CA GLY A 57 6.16 18.63 -13.84
C GLY A 57 7.49 19.01 -14.49
N GLN A 58 7.99 18.19 -15.41
CA GLN A 58 9.23 18.46 -16.14
C GLN A 58 9.09 19.61 -17.13
N LEU A 59 7.97 19.73 -17.82
CA LEU A 59 7.68 20.87 -18.69
C LEU A 59 7.68 22.18 -17.89
N LYS A 60 7.03 22.20 -16.72
CA LYS A 60 7.03 23.36 -15.83
C LYS A 60 8.46 23.73 -15.40
N ARG A 61 9.25 22.75 -14.96
CA ARG A 61 10.67 22.95 -14.58
C ARG A 61 11.50 23.50 -15.74
N TYR A 62 11.31 22.98 -16.95
CA TYR A 62 12.00 23.44 -18.16
C TYR A 62 11.66 24.89 -18.52
N PHE A 63 10.38 25.27 -18.49
CA PHE A 63 9.96 26.64 -18.79
C PHE A 63 10.41 27.64 -17.72
N GLN A 64 10.41 27.24 -16.44
CA GLN A 64 10.93 28.07 -15.34
C GLN A 64 12.43 28.35 -15.47
N ALA A 65 13.19 27.44 -16.06
CA ALA A 65 14.62 27.61 -16.35
C ALA A 65 14.91 28.41 -17.64
N GLY A 66 13.88 28.93 -18.33
CA GLY A 66 14.03 29.74 -19.55
C GLY A 66 14.01 28.94 -20.87
N GLY A 67 13.52 27.70 -20.84
CA GLY A 67 13.44 26.84 -22.02
C GLY A 67 12.42 27.30 -23.07
N THR A 68 12.65 26.94 -24.34
CA THR A 68 11.79 27.37 -25.44
C THR A 68 10.78 26.27 -25.83
N PRO A 69 9.50 26.61 -26.08
CA PRO A 69 8.49 25.62 -26.46
C PRO A 69 8.84 24.84 -27.73
N GLU A 70 9.47 25.50 -28.71
CA GLU A 70 9.81 24.91 -30.01
C GLU A 70 10.74 23.69 -29.86
N GLN A 71 11.76 23.79 -29.01
CA GLN A 71 12.69 22.70 -28.76
C GLN A 71 12.01 21.53 -28.08
N VAL A 72 11.15 21.79 -27.09
CA VAL A 72 10.38 20.75 -26.39
C VAL A 72 9.42 20.03 -27.32
N ILE A 73 8.68 20.78 -28.16
CA ILE A 73 7.73 20.22 -29.12
C ILE A 73 8.50 19.35 -30.12
N TYR A 74 9.62 19.84 -30.65
CA TYR A 74 10.44 19.07 -31.57
C TYR A 74 10.94 17.78 -30.92
N GLN A 75 11.52 17.84 -29.72
CA GLN A 75 12.04 16.64 -29.04
C GLN A 75 10.94 15.61 -28.73
N LEU A 76 9.81 16.05 -28.17
CA LEU A 76 8.72 15.13 -27.83
C LEU A 76 8.07 14.53 -29.07
N SER A 77 7.84 15.31 -30.12
CA SER A 77 7.22 14.82 -31.36
C SER A 77 8.16 13.92 -32.17
N ALA A 78 9.46 14.23 -32.22
CA ALA A 78 10.44 13.43 -32.94
C ALA A 78 10.67 12.04 -32.29
N ASN A 79 10.48 11.93 -30.97
CA ASN A 79 10.70 10.70 -30.21
C ASN A 79 9.41 9.97 -29.81
N TYR A 80 8.25 10.42 -30.32
CA TYR A 80 6.98 9.75 -30.14
C TYR A 80 6.79 8.65 -31.19
N VAL A 81 6.80 7.40 -30.74
CA VAL A 81 6.65 6.18 -31.53
C VAL A 81 5.26 5.54 -31.34
N ALA A 82 4.51 5.99 -30.33
CA ALA A 82 3.14 5.58 -30.04
C ALA A 82 3.00 4.08 -29.69
N VAL A 83 3.94 3.53 -28.92
CA VAL A 83 3.96 2.10 -28.57
C VAL A 83 2.67 1.67 -27.85
N ALA A 84 2.14 2.51 -26.95
CA ALA A 84 0.89 2.24 -26.25
C ALA A 84 -0.31 2.17 -27.20
N GLN A 85 -0.37 3.06 -28.18
CA GLN A 85 -1.44 3.09 -29.19
C GLN A 85 -1.33 1.89 -30.13
N MET A 86 -0.11 1.49 -30.49
CA MET A 86 0.12 0.28 -31.28
C MET A 86 -0.30 -0.98 -30.51
N ALA A 87 -0.10 -1.04 -29.19
CA ALA A 87 -0.61 -2.14 -28.38
C ALA A 87 -2.15 -2.21 -28.41
N ASN A 88 -2.85 -1.07 -28.33
CA ASN A 88 -4.31 -1.03 -28.46
C ASN A 88 -4.78 -1.51 -29.85
N LEU A 89 -4.10 -1.09 -30.91
CA LEU A 89 -4.41 -1.52 -32.27
C LEU A 89 -4.24 -3.04 -32.44
N LEU A 90 -3.15 -3.60 -31.89
CA LEU A 90 -2.95 -5.04 -31.87
C LEU A 90 -4.04 -5.78 -31.09
N ALA A 91 -4.49 -5.23 -29.96
CA ALA A 91 -5.59 -5.80 -29.20
C ALA A 91 -6.90 -5.83 -30.02
N GLU A 92 -7.22 -4.75 -30.73
CA GLU A 92 -8.37 -4.70 -31.66
C GLU A 92 -8.25 -5.70 -32.81
N TRP A 93 -7.04 -5.85 -33.37
CA TRP A 93 -6.78 -6.81 -34.45
C TRP A 93 -6.95 -8.25 -33.98
N LEU A 94 -6.53 -8.58 -32.76
CA LEU A 94 -6.78 -9.90 -32.16
C LEU A 94 -8.27 -10.17 -32.02
N ILE A 95 -9.05 -9.18 -31.60
CA ILE A 95 -10.51 -9.29 -31.49
C ILE A 95 -11.12 -9.53 -32.89
N MET A 96 -10.69 -8.77 -33.90
CA MET A 96 -11.16 -8.95 -35.28
C MET A 96 -10.76 -10.31 -35.88
N ALA A 97 -9.59 -10.84 -35.50
CA ALA A 97 -9.12 -12.17 -35.92
C ALA A 97 -9.89 -13.33 -35.24
N GLY A 98 -10.83 -13.03 -34.34
CA GLY A 98 -11.71 -14.01 -33.68
C GLY A 98 -11.29 -14.40 -32.27
N VAL A 99 -10.28 -13.75 -31.68
CA VAL A 99 -9.97 -13.92 -30.25
C VAL A 99 -11.05 -13.24 -29.42
N ARG A 100 -11.51 -13.90 -28.35
CA ARG A 100 -12.55 -13.32 -27.49
C ARG A 100 -12.01 -12.09 -26.76
N VAL A 101 -12.84 -11.06 -26.62
CA VAL A 101 -12.49 -9.82 -25.91
C VAL A 101 -11.96 -10.10 -24.49
N THR A 102 -12.59 -11.04 -23.79
CA THR A 102 -12.16 -11.46 -22.44
C THR A 102 -10.75 -12.04 -22.41
N ASP A 103 -10.34 -12.75 -23.47
CA ASP A 103 -9.01 -13.38 -23.53
C ASP A 103 -7.93 -12.32 -23.81
N VAL A 104 -8.24 -11.33 -24.66
CA VAL A 104 -7.35 -10.19 -24.92
C VAL A 104 -7.19 -9.32 -23.66
N GLN A 105 -8.29 -9.03 -22.96
CA GLN A 105 -8.25 -8.32 -21.67
C GLN A 105 -7.40 -9.08 -20.65
N ALA A 106 -7.63 -10.39 -20.49
CA ALA A 106 -6.83 -11.21 -19.59
C ALA A 106 -5.34 -11.21 -19.97
N MET A 107 -5.00 -11.18 -21.25
CA MET A 107 -3.60 -11.10 -21.70
C MET A 107 -2.93 -9.81 -21.20
N VAL A 108 -3.61 -8.66 -21.33
CA VAL A 108 -3.11 -7.36 -20.86
C VAL A 108 -3.04 -7.33 -19.33
N GLU A 109 -4.10 -7.74 -18.65
CA GLU A 109 -4.16 -7.77 -17.18
C GLU A 109 -3.05 -8.66 -16.58
N ASN A 110 -2.84 -9.86 -17.14
CA ASN A 110 -1.80 -10.76 -16.67
C ASN A 110 -0.40 -10.18 -16.90
N HIS A 111 -0.18 -9.52 -18.05
CA HIS A 111 1.10 -8.87 -18.29
C HIS A 111 1.37 -7.71 -17.32
N LEU A 112 0.36 -6.86 -17.07
CA LEU A 112 0.45 -5.79 -16.08
C LEU A 112 0.70 -6.34 -14.69
N LYS A 113 0.00 -7.41 -14.30
CA LYS A 113 0.20 -8.10 -13.02
C LYS A 113 1.64 -8.57 -12.87
N ASP A 114 2.21 -9.20 -13.89
CA ASP A 114 3.60 -9.68 -13.87
C ASP A 114 4.60 -8.53 -13.81
N MET A 115 4.33 -7.41 -14.47
CA MET A 115 5.17 -6.21 -14.37
C MET A 115 5.14 -5.64 -12.96
N ILE A 116 3.94 -5.47 -12.38
CA ILE A 116 3.79 -4.96 -11.01
C ILE A 116 4.57 -5.85 -10.03
N LEU A 117 4.39 -7.18 -10.09
CA LEU A 117 5.12 -8.11 -9.21
C LEU A 117 6.65 -7.97 -9.34
N LYS A 118 7.18 -7.65 -10.52
CA LYS A 118 8.63 -7.51 -10.74
C LYS A 118 9.18 -6.15 -10.32
N THR A 119 8.39 -5.10 -10.44
CA THR A 119 8.85 -3.71 -10.28
C THR A 119 8.31 -3.02 -9.04
N PHE A 120 7.46 -3.68 -8.26
CA PHE A 120 6.87 -3.11 -7.06
C PHE A 120 7.95 -2.74 -6.04
N ASP A 121 7.86 -1.50 -5.54
CA ASP A 121 8.74 -0.99 -4.50
C ASP A 121 7.87 -0.51 -3.33
N PRO A 122 7.88 -1.21 -2.18
CA PRO A 122 7.02 -0.89 -1.05
C PRO A 122 7.28 0.51 -0.50
N LYS A 123 8.52 1.00 -0.55
CA LYS A 123 8.87 2.32 -0.01
C LYS A 123 8.31 3.45 -0.88
N LYS A 124 8.33 3.28 -2.20
CA LYS A 124 7.73 4.25 -3.13
C LYS A 124 6.22 4.26 -3.02
N ALA A 125 5.62 3.07 -2.91
CA ALA A 125 4.18 2.95 -2.71
C ALA A 125 3.73 3.63 -1.42
N ASP A 126 4.43 3.38 -0.31
CA ASP A 126 4.14 4.02 0.98
C ASP A 126 4.34 5.54 0.92
N LYS A 127 5.39 6.02 0.24
CA LYS A 127 5.62 7.45 0.05
C LYS A 127 4.43 8.11 -0.65
N ILE A 128 4.00 7.59 -1.80
CA ILE A 128 2.85 8.10 -2.56
C ILE A 128 1.59 8.09 -1.68
N PHE A 129 1.35 6.99 -0.98
CA PHE A 129 0.20 6.84 -0.10
C PHE A 129 0.20 7.85 1.07
N THR A 130 1.36 8.17 1.64
CA THR A 130 1.47 9.16 2.72
C THR A 130 1.43 10.61 2.24
N GLU A 131 1.90 10.89 1.02
CA GLU A 131 1.96 12.24 0.46
C GLU A 131 0.58 12.77 0.03
N GLU A 132 -0.30 11.89 -0.48
CA GLU A 132 -1.63 12.29 -0.92
C GLU A 132 -2.58 12.58 0.27
N GLY A 133 -2.26 12.13 1.49
CA GLY A 133 -3.01 12.42 2.72
C GLY A 133 -4.42 11.81 2.80
N GLU A 134 -5.00 11.44 1.68
CA GLU A 134 -6.28 10.75 1.52
C GLU A 134 -6.11 9.41 0.80
N THR A 135 -7.13 8.56 0.87
CA THR A 135 -7.13 7.29 0.13
C THR A 135 -7.22 7.57 -1.36
N PRO A 136 -6.27 7.09 -2.19
CA PRO A 136 -6.32 7.36 -3.62
C PRO A 136 -7.57 6.76 -4.27
N GLY A 137 -8.28 7.55 -5.09
CA GLY A 137 -9.52 7.10 -5.74
C GLY A 137 -9.33 5.84 -6.61
N TRP A 138 -8.20 5.78 -7.33
CA TRP A 138 -7.83 4.63 -8.15
C TRP A 138 -7.71 3.33 -7.35
N LEU A 139 -7.34 3.41 -6.06
CA LEU A 139 -7.20 2.23 -5.20
C LEU A 139 -8.57 1.63 -4.89
N THR A 140 -9.58 2.49 -4.70
CA THR A 140 -10.96 2.05 -4.45
C THR A 140 -11.55 1.36 -5.68
N GLU A 141 -11.32 1.90 -6.88
CA GLU A 141 -11.74 1.28 -8.14
C GLU A 141 -10.99 -0.04 -8.38
N MET A 142 -9.69 -0.07 -8.11
CA MET A 142 -8.86 -1.26 -8.31
C MET A 142 -9.35 -2.46 -7.47
N ILE A 143 -9.76 -2.23 -6.22
CA ILE A 143 -10.23 -3.32 -5.35
C ILE A 143 -11.62 -3.87 -5.72
N GLU A 144 -12.37 -3.24 -6.63
CA GLU A 144 -13.65 -3.78 -7.12
C GLU A 144 -13.44 -5.07 -7.95
N HIS A 145 -12.26 -5.21 -8.57
CA HIS A 145 -11.94 -6.36 -9.42
C HIS A 145 -11.16 -7.45 -8.67
N HIS A 146 -11.63 -8.69 -8.79
CA HIS A 146 -11.00 -9.84 -8.13
C HIS A 146 -9.53 -10.06 -8.53
N THR A 147 -9.17 -9.77 -9.79
CA THR A 147 -7.81 -9.96 -10.33
C THR A 147 -6.80 -9.13 -9.55
N TRP A 148 -7.15 -7.87 -9.26
CA TRP A 148 -6.31 -6.92 -8.54
C TRP A 148 -6.30 -7.19 -7.04
N ARG A 149 -7.43 -7.59 -6.44
CA ARG A 149 -7.43 -8.07 -5.04
C ARG A 149 -6.47 -9.24 -4.84
N SER A 150 -6.49 -10.21 -5.76
CA SER A 150 -5.54 -11.35 -5.75
C SER A 150 -4.08 -10.90 -5.85
N LEU A 151 -3.77 -9.89 -6.66
CA LEU A 151 -2.43 -9.31 -6.74
C LEU A 151 -2.03 -8.65 -5.42
N ILE A 152 -2.92 -7.87 -4.81
CA ILE A 152 -2.67 -7.21 -3.52
C ILE A 152 -2.38 -8.23 -2.42
N TYR A 153 -3.15 -9.34 -2.36
CA TYR A 153 -2.87 -10.41 -1.39
C TYR A 153 -1.46 -10.97 -1.55
N ARG A 154 -1.05 -11.25 -2.79
CA ARG A 154 0.30 -11.77 -3.06
C ARG A 154 1.39 -10.76 -2.68
N LEU A 155 1.21 -9.48 -3.02
CA LEU A 155 2.16 -8.44 -2.64
C LEU A 155 2.22 -8.26 -1.12
N ALA A 156 1.11 -8.34 -0.41
CA ALA A 156 1.07 -8.22 1.05
C ALA A 156 1.75 -9.41 1.76
N GLU A 157 1.74 -10.61 1.16
CA GLU A 157 2.55 -11.73 1.64
C GLU A 157 4.06 -11.47 1.45
N GLU A 158 4.46 -10.94 0.30
CA GLU A 158 5.87 -10.67 -0.01
C GLU A 158 6.41 -9.45 0.75
N TYR A 159 5.59 -8.43 1.02
CA TYR A 159 5.95 -7.17 1.65
C TYR A 159 5.05 -6.83 2.85
N PRO A 160 5.19 -7.56 3.99
CA PRO A 160 4.30 -7.44 5.14
C PRO A 160 4.36 -6.07 5.84
N GLU A 161 5.48 -5.36 5.72
CA GLU A 161 5.71 -4.07 6.38
C GLU A 161 5.20 -2.88 5.55
N CYS A 162 4.67 -3.10 4.34
CA CYS A 162 4.17 -2.04 3.48
C CYS A 162 2.85 -1.47 4.02
N LEU A 163 2.85 -0.19 4.36
CA LEU A 163 1.68 0.49 4.92
C LEU A 163 0.51 0.53 3.92
N MET A 164 0.79 0.85 2.66
CA MET A 164 -0.23 0.95 1.61
C MET A 164 -0.94 -0.40 1.41
N LEU A 165 -0.18 -1.50 1.30
CA LEU A 165 -0.75 -2.83 1.14
C LEU A 165 -1.59 -3.20 2.36
N ASN A 166 -1.08 -2.94 3.56
CA ASN A 166 -1.82 -3.21 4.79
C ASN A 166 -3.15 -2.45 4.84
N PHE A 167 -3.13 -1.16 4.53
CA PHE A 167 -4.34 -0.35 4.45
C PHE A 167 -5.31 -0.87 3.38
N THR A 168 -4.79 -1.29 2.23
CA THR A 168 -5.61 -1.85 1.14
C THR A 168 -6.30 -3.15 1.56
N ILE A 169 -5.63 -4.04 2.29
CA ILE A 169 -6.26 -5.26 2.84
C ILE A 169 -7.42 -4.90 3.77
N LYS A 170 -7.25 -3.85 4.58
CA LYS A 170 -8.34 -3.33 5.42
C LYS A 170 -9.50 -2.81 4.58
N LEU A 171 -9.26 -2.01 3.54
CA LEU A 171 -10.30 -1.54 2.63
C LEU A 171 -11.07 -2.69 1.96
N ILE A 172 -10.36 -3.72 1.50
CA ILE A 172 -10.98 -4.91 0.90
C ILE A 172 -11.88 -5.63 1.91
N SER A 173 -11.47 -5.69 3.17
CA SER A 173 -12.26 -6.24 4.28
C SER A 173 -13.45 -5.35 4.66
N ASP A 174 -13.33 -4.03 4.55
CA ASP A 174 -14.43 -3.07 4.74
C ASP A 174 -15.46 -3.14 3.62
N ALA A 175 -15.02 -3.40 2.39
CA ALA A 175 -15.88 -3.58 1.22
C ALA A 175 -16.64 -4.92 1.21
N GLY A 176 -16.37 -5.83 2.17
CA GLY A 176 -17.09 -7.09 2.32
C GLY A 176 -16.43 -8.30 1.66
N PHE A 177 -15.23 -8.16 1.09
CA PHE A 177 -14.49 -9.24 0.42
C PHE A 177 -13.57 -10.03 1.35
N GLN A 178 -13.77 -9.98 2.68
CA GLN A 178 -12.92 -10.69 3.64
C GLN A 178 -12.89 -12.21 3.45
N SER A 179 -13.90 -12.80 2.80
CA SER A 179 -13.93 -14.25 2.50
C SER A 179 -12.91 -14.66 1.43
N GLU A 180 -12.42 -13.72 0.62
CA GLU A 180 -11.41 -13.97 -0.42
C GLU A 180 -9.98 -13.98 0.14
N ILE A 181 -9.80 -13.50 1.38
CA ILE A 181 -8.51 -13.52 2.09
C ILE A 181 -8.24 -14.96 2.56
N THR A 182 -7.84 -15.81 1.62
CA THR A 182 -7.48 -17.21 1.91
C THR A 182 -6.10 -17.33 2.54
N SER A 183 -5.27 -16.29 2.41
CA SER A 183 -3.96 -16.27 3.06
C SER A 183 -4.10 -15.99 4.55
N ILE A 184 -3.82 -17.03 5.32
CA ILE A 184 -3.71 -16.96 6.76
C ILE A 184 -2.61 -15.96 7.18
N SER A 185 -1.51 -15.88 6.43
CA SER A 185 -0.38 -14.99 6.73
C SER A 185 -0.79 -13.53 6.60
N THR A 186 -1.45 -13.17 5.49
CA THR A 186 -1.94 -11.81 5.25
C THR A 186 -3.01 -11.40 6.26
N ALA A 187 -3.94 -12.30 6.60
CA ALA A 187 -4.99 -12.01 7.58
C ALA A 187 -4.42 -11.83 8.99
N ALA A 188 -3.44 -12.64 9.39
CA ALA A 188 -2.87 -12.62 10.74
C ALA A 188 -2.13 -11.31 11.06
N GLN A 189 -1.51 -10.67 10.07
CA GLN A 189 -0.73 -9.43 10.25
C GLN A 189 -1.55 -8.28 10.83
N GLN A 190 -2.86 -8.25 10.61
CA GLN A 190 -3.73 -7.18 11.09
C GLN A 190 -4.86 -7.74 11.94
N ILE A 191 -4.88 -7.35 13.22
CA ILE A 191 -5.87 -7.89 14.17
C ILE A 191 -7.32 -7.62 13.75
N GLU A 192 -7.60 -6.46 13.15
CA GLU A 192 -8.95 -6.10 12.71
C GLU A 192 -9.42 -7.00 11.55
N VAL A 193 -8.54 -7.23 10.57
CA VAL A 193 -8.80 -8.13 9.44
C VAL A 193 -8.94 -9.56 9.94
N PHE A 194 -7.99 -10.02 10.75
CA PHE A 194 -8.01 -11.33 11.41
C PHE A 194 -9.34 -11.58 12.14
N SER A 195 -9.82 -10.60 12.90
CA SER A 195 -11.07 -10.72 13.67
C SER A 195 -12.28 -10.95 12.77
N ARG A 196 -12.35 -10.28 11.62
CA ARG A 196 -13.43 -10.43 10.65
C ARG A 196 -13.38 -11.77 9.92
N VAL A 197 -12.18 -12.21 9.54
CA VAL A 197 -11.97 -13.54 8.94
C VAL A 197 -12.33 -14.64 9.95
N LEU A 198 -11.87 -14.52 11.21
CA LEU A 198 -12.21 -15.44 12.30
C LEU A 198 -13.71 -15.52 12.55
N LYS A 199 -14.39 -14.37 12.63
CA LYS A 199 -15.86 -14.31 12.76
C LYS A 199 -16.55 -15.07 11.63
N THR A 200 -16.12 -14.85 10.38
CA THR A 200 -16.71 -15.50 9.20
C THR A 200 -16.48 -17.01 9.23
N ALA A 201 -15.29 -17.46 9.62
CA ALA A 201 -14.96 -18.87 9.73
C ALA A 201 -15.76 -19.58 10.86
N ILE A 202 -15.92 -18.93 12.02
CA ILE A 202 -16.76 -19.44 13.12
C ILE A 202 -18.24 -19.48 12.70
N ALA A 203 -18.74 -18.47 12.00
CA ALA A 203 -20.11 -18.45 11.49
C ALA A 203 -20.35 -19.57 10.45
N LYS A 204 -19.37 -19.85 9.58
CA LYS A 204 -19.39 -20.99 8.64
C LYS A 204 -19.45 -22.32 9.39
N PHE A 205 -18.61 -22.50 10.42
CA PHE A 205 -18.62 -23.69 11.28
C PHE A 205 -19.97 -23.88 12.00
N LEU A 206 -20.59 -22.81 12.48
CA LEU A 206 -21.88 -22.87 13.17
C LEU A 206 -23.07 -23.17 12.22
N SER A 207 -22.98 -22.75 10.96
CA SER A 207 -24.07 -22.89 9.98
C SER A 207 -24.05 -24.22 9.22
N HIS A 208 -22.91 -24.90 9.14
CA HIS A 208 -22.74 -26.14 8.37
C HIS A 208 -22.32 -27.32 9.28
N PRO A 209 -23.26 -27.99 9.96
CA PRO A 209 -22.96 -29.07 10.89
C PRO A 209 -22.47 -30.38 10.23
N GLU A 210 -22.67 -30.55 8.92
CA GLU A 210 -22.26 -31.76 8.20
C GLU A 210 -20.74 -31.80 7.90
N ASP A 211 -20.13 -30.64 7.60
CA ASP A 211 -18.71 -30.49 7.27
C ASP A 211 -17.86 -29.95 8.43
N TRP A 212 -18.29 -30.22 9.67
CA TRP A 212 -17.69 -29.63 10.87
C TRP A 212 -16.20 -29.93 11.03
N GLN A 213 -15.70 -31.07 10.52
CA GLN A 213 -14.27 -31.44 10.60
C GLN A 213 -13.40 -30.56 9.70
N SER A 214 -13.82 -30.33 8.45
CA SER A 214 -13.09 -29.47 7.51
C SER A 214 -13.10 -28.03 7.99
N ALA A 215 -14.26 -27.56 8.48
CA ALA A 215 -14.39 -26.21 9.01
C ALA A 215 -13.52 -25.99 10.28
N ILE A 216 -13.43 -26.98 11.17
CA ILE A 216 -12.52 -26.90 12.33
C ILE A 216 -11.07 -26.87 11.89
N ASP A 217 -10.67 -27.68 10.91
CA ASP A 217 -9.29 -27.71 10.43
C ASP A 217 -8.89 -26.36 9.77
N GLU A 218 -9.79 -25.75 9.00
CA GLU A 218 -9.62 -24.40 8.46
C GLU A 218 -9.42 -23.36 9.57
N VAL A 219 -10.30 -23.36 10.58
CA VAL A 219 -10.21 -22.43 11.73
C VAL A 219 -8.93 -22.68 12.53
N ALA A 220 -8.59 -23.94 12.82
CA ALA A 220 -7.42 -24.30 13.61
C ALA A 220 -6.11 -23.92 12.89
N LYS A 221 -6.00 -24.17 11.58
CA LYS A 221 -4.87 -23.73 10.76
C LYS A 221 -4.67 -22.22 10.84
N MET A 222 -5.76 -21.47 10.72
CA MET A 222 -5.73 -20.01 10.76
C MET A 222 -5.34 -19.48 12.15
N VAL A 223 -5.97 -20.00 13.21
CA VAL A 223 -5.74 -19.56 14.59
C VAL A 223 -4.33 -19.91 15.07
N CYS A 224 -3.84 -21.10 14.71
CA CYS A 224 -2.51 -21.61 15.08
C CYS A 224 -1.39 -21.15 14.12
N HIS A 225 -1.61 -20.10 13.33
CA HIS A 225 -0.57 -19.51 12.49
C HIS A 225 0.47 -18.77 13.33
N GLY A 226 0.03 -17.91 14.24
CA GLY A 226 0.86 -17.20 15.20
C GLY A 226 0.47 -17.50 16.66
N GLN A 227 1.41 -17.34 17.58
CA GLN A 227 1.12 -17.49 19.01
C GLN A 227 0.15 -16.41 19.50
N TYR A 228 0.28 -15.18 19.00
CA TYR A 228 -0.62 -14.07 19.35
C TYR A 228 -2.03 -14.26 18.77
N THR A 229 -2.17 -14.74 17.52
CA THR A 229 -3.48 -15.07 16.93
C THR A 229 -4.16 -16.20 17.67
N TYR A 230 -3.39 -17.19 18.12
CA TYR A 230 -3.89 -18.29 18.95
C TYR A 230 -4.44 -17.76 20.27
N LEU A 231 -3.64 -16.99 21.01
CA LEU A 231 -4.05 -16.43 22.29
C LEU A 231 -5.30 -15.56 22.15
N TYR A 232 -5.31 -14.65 21.17
CA TYR A 232 -6.45 -13.78 20.88
C TYR A 232 -7.73 -14.58 20.60
N SER A 233 -7.64 -15.58 19.73
CA SER A 233 -8.78 -16.41 19.36
C SER A 233 -9.30 -17.25 20.52
N GLN A 234 -8.41 -17.81 21.34
CA GLN A 234 -8.80 -18.60 22.52
C GLN A 234 -9.54 -17.74 23.55
N VAL A 235 -9.08 -16.50 23.78
CA VAL A 235 -9.78 -15.54 24.65
C VAL A 235 -11.19 -15.25 24.13
N LEU A 236 -11.34 -14.97 22.83
CA LEU A 236 -12.64 -14.72 22.22
C LEU A 236 -13.58 -15.94 22.31
N ILE A 237 -13.09 -17.12 21.94
CA ILE A 237 -13.88 -18.36 21.97
C ILE A 237 -14.25 -18.70 23.43
N GLN A 238 -13.38 -18.44 24.39
CA GLN A 238 -13.67 -18.64 25.81
C GLN A 238 -14.80 -17.72 26.27
N VAL A 239 -14.80 -16.44 25.87
CA VAL A 239 -15.91 -15.52 26.17
C VAL A 239 -17.21 -16.03 25.54
N LEU A 240 -17.19 -16.43 24.27
CA LEU A 240 -18.35 -16.99 23.58
C LEU A 240 -18.84 -18.32 24.21
N SER A 241 -17.95 -19.08 24.85
CA SER A 241 -18.30 -20.33 25.51
C SER A 241 -19.11 -20.15 26.81
N GLN A 242 -19.10 -18.93 27.37
CA GLN A 242 -19.88 -18.59 28.57
C GLN A 242 -21.36 -18.36 28.26
N GLU A 243 -21.72 -18.23 26.97
CA GLU A 243 -23.10 -18.01 26.56
C GLU A 243 -23.97 -19.25 26.85
N PRO A 244 -25.14 -19.08 27.50
CA PRO A 244 -26.01 -20.19 27.88
C PRO A 244 -26.59 -20.93 26.67
N LYS A 245 -26.67 -20.26 25.51
CA LYS A 245 -27.17 -20.84 24.26
C LYS A 245 -26.00 -21.07 23.30
N GLY A 246 -25.60 -22.33 23.11
CA GLY A 246 -24.57 -22.70 22.15
C GLY A 246 -23.12 -22.57 22.63
N GLY A 247 -22.87 -22.10 23.86
CA GLY A 247 -21.51 -21.97 24.41
C GLY A 247 -20.74 -23.31 24.47
N PHE A 248 -21.43 -24.43 24.64
CA PHE A 248 -20.80 -25.77 24.60
C PHE A 248 -20.17 -26.11 23.24
N ILE A 249 -20.72 -25.58 22.13
CA ILE A 249 -20.17 -25.76 20.78
C ILE A 249 -18.85 -24.99 20.66
N MET A 250 -18.81 -23.76 21.18
CA MET A 250 -17.59 -22.95 21.24
C MET A 250 -16.52 -23.57 22.13
N LYS A 251 -16.92 -24.16 23.27
CA LYS A 251 -15.99 -24.92 24.13
C LYS A 251 -15.37 -26.10 23.41
N ARG A 252 -16.16 -26.84 22.61
CA ARG A 252 -15.65 -27.92 21.77
C ARG A 252 -14.70 -27.41 20.68
N LEU A 253 -15.02 -26.29 20.03
CA LEU A 253 -14.14 -25.65 19.05
C LEU A 253 -12.78 -25.28 19.67
N SER A 254 -12.77 -24.65 20.86
CA SER A 254 -11.55 -24.32 21.60
C SER A 254 -10.69 -25.57 21.90
N GLN A 255 -11.32 -26.68 22.30
CA GLN A 255 -10.63 -27.94 22.56
C GLN A 255 -9.98 -28.54 21.30
N GLU A 256 -10.68 -28.54 20.18
CA GLU A 256 -10.12 -29.05 18.92
C GLU A 256 -8.98 -28.16 18.39
N ILE A 257 -9.10 -26.83 18.51
CA ILE A 257 -7.99 -25.90 18.18
C ILE A 257 -6.78 -26.17 19.09
N THR A 258 -7.00 -26.38 20.40
CA THR A 258 -5.92 -26.71 21.33
C THR A 258 -5.25 -28.03 20.97
N LYS A 259 -6.04 -29.05 20.63
CA LYS A 259 -5.54 -30.35 20.19
C LYS A 259 -4.75 -30.26 18.88
N TYR A 260 -5.17 -29.39 17.96
CA TYR A 260 -4.41 -29.10 16.75
C TYR A 260 -3.08 -28.41 17.07
N ALA A 261 -3.10 -27.40 17.95
CA ALA A 261 -1.90 -26.68 18.38
C ALA A 261 -0.86 -27.60 19.04
N LEU A 262 -1.30 -28.58 19.84
CA LEU A 262 -0.40 -29.57 20.48
C LEU A 262 0.25 -30.55 19.51
N LYS A 263 -0.28 -30.70 18.29
CA LYS A 263 0.26 -31.61 17.26
C LYS A 263 1.28 -30.92 16.35
N LYS A 264 1.36 -29.60 16.39
CA LYS A 264 2.22 -28.76 15.55
C LYS A 264 3.48 -28.40 16.32
#